data_AF-A0A8D8P000-F1
#
_entry.id   AF-A0A8D8P000-F1
#
_cell.length_a   1.000
_cell.length_b   1.000
_cell.length_c   1.000
_cell.angle_alpha   90.00
_cell.angle_beta   90.00
_cell.angle_gamma   90.00
#
_symmetry.space_group_name_H-M   'P 1'
#
loop_
_entity.id
_entity.type
_entity.pdbx_description
1 polymer ?
#
loop_
_entity_poly.entity_id
_entity_poly.type
_entity_poly.pdbx_seq_one_letter_code
_entity_poly.pdbx_strand_id
1 'polypeptide(L)'
;MFAQTTREMPEWVTVLRQFKDLKCVSFLFVAWFMGFGIGLIFTFLFWHLQDYGGSPTLFGVASVINHISEIFAYFFSFRLITQIGHVKVLCLGLVGNILRFLYISYLKNPWWVLPFEFMQGITHAAVWAACCSYIAHNTPQHLRASAQGV
;
A
#
# COMPACT_ATOMS: atom_id res chain seq x y z
N MET A 1 -37.49 5.14 29.95
CA MET A 1 -37.03 4.87 28.56
C MET A 1 -35.58 5.37 28.39
N PHE A 2 -34.64 4.94 29.23
CA PHE A 2 -33.22 5.38 29.19
C PHE A 2 -32.25 4.29 29.72
N ALA A 3 -32.74 3.06 29.93
CA ALA A 3 -31.98 1.97 30.56
C ALA A 3 -31.92 0.72 29.67
N GLN A 4 -31.87 0.91 28.34
CA GLN A 4 -31.65 -0.15 27.34
C GLN A 4 -30.36 0.04 26.54
N THR A 5 -29.37 0.79 27.08
CA THR A 5 -27.98 0.78 26.57
C THR A 5 -27.26 -0.51 27.02
N THR A 6 -27.91 -1.64 26.78
CA THR A 6 -27.42 -2.98 27.09
C THR A 6 -26.32 -3.36 26.10
N ARG A 7 -25.06 -3.32 26.56
CA ARG A 7 -23.94 -4.14 26.05
C ARG A 7 -23.85 -4.26 24.53
N GLU A 8 -23.79 -3.15 23.80
CA GLU A 8 -23.23 -3.22 22.46
C GLU A 8 -21.73 -3.46 22.62
N MET A 9 -21.21 -4.53 22.01
CA MET A 9 -19.78 -4.79 22.00
C MET A 9 -19.08 -3.54 21.42
N PRO A 10 -17.94 -3.11 21.99
CA PRO A 10 -17.21 -1.97 21.45
C PRO A 10 -16.96 -2.19 19.95
N GLU A 11 -17.13 -1.15 19.12
CA GLU A 11 -17.01 -1.28 17.66
C GLU A 11 -15.69 -1.93 17.24
N TRP A 12 -14.58 -1.62 17.93
CA TRP A 12 -13.27 -2.23 17.69
C TRP A 12 -13.26 -3.75 17.91
N VAL A 13 -14.03 -4.28 18.87
CA VAL A 13 -14.17 -5.72 19.11
C VAL A 13 -14.91 -6.38 17.95
N THR A 14 -15.95 -5.72 17.44
CA THR A 14 -16.73 -6.21 16.31
C THR A 14 -15.91 -6.23 15.02
N VAL A 15 -15.11 -5.19 14.78
CA VAL A 15 -14.14 -5.12 13.67
C VAL A 15 -13.09 -6.23 13.78
N LEU A 16 -12.47 -6.43 14.95
CA LEU A 16 -11.53 -7.54 15.17
C LEU A 16 -12.15 -8.93 14.97
N ARG A 17 -13.45 -9.07 15.26
CA ARG A 17 -14.18 -10.31 15.03
C ARG A 17 -14.39 -10.58 13.54
N GLN A 18 -14.57 -9.52 12.75
CA GLN A 18 -14.68 -9.61 11.29
C GLN A 18 -13.37 -10.08 10.64
N PHE A 19 -12.23 -9.73 11.24
CA PHE A 19 -10.90 -10.18 10.81
C PHE A 19 -10.56 -11.62 11.19
N LYS A 20 -11.47 -12.40 11.81
CA LYS A 20 -11.18 -13.80 12.18
C LYS A 20 -11.13 -14.78 11.00
N ASP A 21 -11.58 -14.38 9.81
CA ASP A 21 -11.45 -15.22 8.63
C ASP A 21 -9.96 -15.38 8.27
N LEU A 22 -9.50 -16.63 8.17
CA LEU A 22 -8.12 -16.99 7.83
C LEU A 22 -7.66 -16.31 6.53
N LYS A 23 -8.58 -16.13 5.56
CA LYS A 23 -8.29 -15.41 4.31
C LYS A 23 -8.00 -13.93 4.55
N CYS A 24 -8.76 -13.30 5.43
CA CYS A 24 -8.61 -11.89 5.76
C CYS A 24 -7.32 -11.66 6.56
N VAL A 25 -7.03 -12.51 7.56
CA VAL A 25 -5.76 -12.47 8.32
C VAL A 25 -4.57 -12.64 7.37
N SER A 26 -4.61 -13.62 6.47
CA SER A 26 -3.52 -13.86 5.52
C SER A 26 -3.32 -12.67 4.58
N PHE A 27 -4.41 -12.05 4.11
CA PHE A 27 -4.34 -10.85 3.29
C PHE A 27 -3.71 -9.66 4.04
N LEU A 28 -4.16 -9.40 5.27
CA LEU A 28 -3.60 -8.33 6.10
C LEU A 28 -2.13 -8.56 6.44
N PHE A 29 -1.74 -9.80 6.69
CA PHE A 29 -0.34 -10.16 6.92
C PHE A 29 0.55 -9.82 5.71
N VAL A 30 0.10 -10.16 4.49
CA VAL A 30 0.84 -9.79 3.26
C VAL A 30 0.84 -8.27 3.06
N ALA A 31 -0.29 -7.59 3.31
CA ALA A 31 -0.38 -6.14 3.23
C ALA A 31 0.58 -5.45 4.21
N TRP A 32 0.73 -5.99 5.42
CA TRP A 32 1.68 -5.50 6.42
C TRP A 32 3.13 -5.62 5.96
N PHE A 33 3.54 -6.77 5.41
CA PHE A 33 4.87 -6.93 4.82
C PHE A 33 5.12 -5.97 3.66
N MET A 34 4.10 -5.74 2.84
CA MET A 34 4.16 -4.79 1.73
C MET A 34 4.36 -3.36 2.26
N GLY A 35 3.57 -2.96 3.25
CA GLY A 35 3.69 -1.67 3.92
C GLY A 35 5.05 -1.47 4.58
N PHE A 36 5.59 -2.50 5.23
CA PHE A 36 6.94 -2.47 5.80
C PHE A 36 8.00 -2.21 4.72
N GLY A 37 7.97 -2.95 3.61
CA GLY A 37 8.91 -2.74 2.50
C GLY A 37 8.79 -1.35 1.88
N ILE A 38 7.57 -0.84 1.69
CA ILE A 38 7.34 0.53 1.20
C ILE A 38 7.89 1.56 2.18
N GLY A 39 7.61 1.41 3.47
CA GLY A 39 8.11 2.31 4.52
C GLY A 39 9.63 2.39 4.52
N LEU A 40 10.32 1.25 4.44
CA LEU A 40 11.80 1.22 4.39
C LEU A 40 12.35 2.06 3.23
N ILE A 41 11.80 1.91 2.03
CA ILE A 41 12.28 2.65 0.87
C ILE A 41 11.90 4.12 0.96
N PHE A 42 10.69 4.44 1.40
CA PHE A 42 10.28 5.84 1.59
C PHE A 42 11.19 6.57 2.58
N THR A 43 11.68 5.89 3.62
CA THR A 43 12.63 6.45 4.59
C THR A 43 14.06 6.51 4.06
N PHE A 44 14.58 5.42 3.48
CA PHE A 44 16.02 5.28 3.22
C PHE A 44 16.46 5.55 1.78
N LEU A 45 15.54 5.65 0.81
CA LEU A 45 15.90 5.81 -0.61
C LEU A 45 16.74 7.07 -0.87
N PHE A 46 16.31 8.22 -0.35
CA PHE A 46 17.02 9.48 -0.60
C PHE A 46 18.36 9.52 0.12
N TRP A 47 18.44 8.93 1.32
CA TRP A 47 19.72 8.74 2.01
C TRP A 47 20.67 7.87 1.16
N HIS A 48 20.18 6.76 0.64
CA HIS A 48 20.96 5.88 -0.22
C HIS A 48 21.43 6.59 -1.50
N LEU A 49 20.55 7.34 -2.17
CA LEU A 49 20.92 8.11 -3.36
C LEU A 49 21.94 9.21 -3.05
N GLN A 50 21.85 9.83 -1.87
CA GLN A 50 22.79 10.84 -1.41
C GLN A 50 24.21 10.25 -1.27
N ASP A 51 24.34 9.02 -0.77
CA ASP A 51 25.62 8.32 -0.68
C ASP A 51 26.28 8.09 -2.06
N TYR A 52 25.48 7.99 -3.12
CA TYR A 52 25.94 7.90 -4.52
C TYR A 52 26.06 9.28 -5.22
N GLY A 53 26.02 10.38 -4.47
CA GLY A 53 26.14 11.73 -5.02
C GLY A 53 24.85 12.29 -5.63
N GLY A 54 23.70 11.74 -5.26
CA GLY A 54 22.38 12.26 -5.65
C GLY A 54 22.15 13.69 -5.13
N SER A 55 21.61 14.56 -5.98
CA SER A 55 21.33 15.95 -5.64
C SER A 55 19.92 16.14 -5.08
N PRO A 56 19.66 17.19 -4.29
CA PRO A 56 18.29 17.50 -3.82
C PRO A 56 17.28 17.67 -4.95
N THR A 57 17.71 18.21 -6.11
CA THR A 57 16.87 18.34 -7.30
C THR A 57 16.39 16.98 -7.79
N LEU A 58 17.26 15.96 -7.79
CA LEU A 58 16.89 14.60 -8.18
C LEU A 58 15.80 14.02 -7.25
N PHE A 59 15.90 14.26 -5.93
CA PHE A 59 14.91 13.77 -4.96
C PHE A 59 13.53 14.42 -5.18
N GLY A 60 13.53 15.72 -5.49
CA GLY A 60 12.31 16.44 -5.87
C GLY A 60 11.68 15.87 -7.15
N VAL A 61 12.48 15.67 -8.21
CA VAL A 61 11.99 15.09 -9.47
C VAL A 61 11.48 13.66 -9.26
N ALA A 62 12.21 12.84 -8.52
CA ALA A 62 11.80 11.48 -8.14
C ALA A 62 10.43 11.49 -7.42
N SER A 63 10.26 12.37 -6.43
CA SER A 63 9.00 12.50 -5.68
C SER A 63 7.84 12.95 -6.57
N VAL A 64 8.07 13.93 -7.45
CA VAL A 64 7.03 14.41 -8.38
C VAL A 64 6.58 13.30 -9.33
N ILE A 65 7.53 12.57 -9.92
CA ILE A 65 7.23 11.43 -10.80
C ILE A 65 6.43 10.36 -10.06
N ASN A 66 6.85 10.02 -8.84
CA ASN A 66 6.15 9.06 -8.00
C ASN A 66 4.68 9.47 -7.75
N HIS A 67 4.45 10.67 -7.23
CA HIS A 67 3.10 11.14 -6.87
C HIS A 67 2.20 11.34 -8.10
N ILE A 68 2.75 11.86 -9.21
CA ILE A 68 1.98 11.98 -10.45
C ILE A 68 1.57 10.58 -10.94
N SER A 69 2.49 9.63 -10.96
CA SER A 69 2.20 8.25 -11.37
C SER A 69 1.17 7.58 -10.47
N GLU A 70 1.23 7.84 -9.16
CA GLU A 70 0.26 7.37 -8.16
C GLU A 70 -1.14 7.94 -8.44
N ILE A 71 -1.27 9.25 -8.66
CA ILE A 71 -2.54 9.89 -9.01
C ILE A 71 -3.13 9.26 -10.27
N PHE A 72 -2.33 9.12 -11.33
CA PHE A 72 -2.79 8.46 -12.56
C PHE A 72 -3.23 7.03 -12.30
N ALA A 73 -2.45 6.26 -11.55
CA ALA A 73 -2.77 4.88 -11.24
C ALA A 73 -4.07 4.73 -10.43
N TYR A 74 -4.38 5.66 -9.51
CA TYR A 74 -5.65 5.63 -8.80
C TYR A 74 -6.87 5.71 -9.72
N PHE A 75 -6.82 6.49 -10.81
CA PHE A 75 -7.91 6.51 -11.81
C PHE A 75 -8.15 5.15 -12.47
N PHE A 76 -7.09 4.35 -12.65
CA PHE A 76 -7.19 3.02 -13.28
C PHE A 76 -7.31 1.88 -12.26
N SER A 77 -7.07 2.14 -10.98
CA SER A 77 -7.02 1.14 -9.91
C SER A 77 -8.30 0.29 -9.82
N PHE A 78 -9.47 0.92 -9.96
CA PHE A 78 -10.75 0.21 -9.94
C PHE A 78 -10.87 -0.80 -11.09
N ARG A 79 -10.49 -0.42 -12.31
CA ARG A 79 -10.49 -1.33 -13.46
C ARG A 79 -9.49 -2.47 -13.25
N LEU A 80 -8.32 -2.15 -12.73
CA LEU A 80 -7.28 -3.13 -12.46
C LEU A 80 -7.77 -4.18 -11.44
N ILE A 81 -8.29 -3.73 -10.29
CA ILE A 81 -8.77 -4.61 -9.22
C ILE A 81 -9.93 -5.49 -9.68
N THR A 82 -10.87 -4.95 -10.46
CA THR A 82 -12.01 -5.73 -10.96
C THR A 82 -11.60 -6.79 -12.00
N GLN A 83 -10.51 -6.58 -12.75
CA GLN A 83 -10.02 -7.54 -13.74
C GLN A 83 -9.14 -8.65 -13.14
N ILE A 84 -8.17 -8.31 -12.28
CA ILE A 84 -7.20 -9.28 -11.75
C ILE A 84 -7.52 -9.78 -10.34
N GLY A 85 -8.35 -9.06 -9.59
CA GLY A 85 -8.73 -9.37 -8.21
C GLY A 85 -7.73 -8.90 -7.16
N HIS A 86 -8.21 -8.68 -5.94
CA HIS A 86 -7.47 -8.06 -4.83
C HIS A 86 -6.17 -8.81 -4.48
N VAL A 87 -6.24 -10.14 -4.36
CA VAL A 87 -5.10 -10.97 -3.92
C VAL A 87 -3.97 -10.95 -4.96
N LYS A 88 -4.29 -11.02 -6.25
CA LYS A 88 -3.26 -11.00 -7.31
C LYS A 88 -2.58 -9.64 -7.40
N VAL A 89 -3.33 -8.55 -7.27
CA VAL A 89 -2.77 -7.19 -7.22
C VAL A 89 -1.80 -7.06 -6.05
N LEU A 90 -2.17 -7.59 -4.87
CA LEU A 90 -1.29 -7.58 -3.70
C LEU A 90 -0.02 -8.40 -3.91
N CYS A 91 -0.11 -9.61 -4.49
CA CYS A 91 1.06 -10.42 -4.83
C CYS A 91 1.97 -9.75 -5.87
N LEU A 92 1.40 -9.12 -6.91
CA LEU A 92 2.17 -8.37 -7.90
C LEU A 92 2.91 -7.20 -7.26
N GLY A 93 2.28 -6.49 -6.32
CA GLY A 93 2.91 -5.45 -5.52
C GLY A 93 4.09 -5.98 -4.70
N LEU A 94 3.94 -7.14 -4.06
CA LEU A 94 5.01 -7.77 -3.29
C LEU A 94 6.20 -8.14 -4.17
N VAL A 95 5.96 -8.74 -5.34
CA VAL A 95 7.02 -9.04 -6.32
C VAL A 95 7.69 -7.75 -6.78
N GLY A 96 6.91 -6.69 -7.06
CA GLY A 96 7.45 -5.37 -7.38
C GLY A 96 8.36 -4.82 -6.28
N ASN A 97 8.00 -5.02 -5.01
CA ASN A 97 8.79 -4.58 -3.86
C ASN A 97 10.12 -5.37 -3.75
N ILE A 98 10.11 -6.68 -4.04
CA ILE A 98 11.35 -7.48 -4.07
C ILE A 98 12.25 -7.02 -5.22
N LEU A 99 11.70 -6.89 -6.43
CA LEU A 99 12.44 -6.41 -7.60
C LEU A 99 13.05 -5.02 -7.35
N ARG A 100 12.34 -4.17 -6.62
CA ARG A 100 12.82 -2.86 -6.18
C ARG A 100 14.06 -2.95 -5.32
N PHE A 101 14.01 -3.73 -4.25
CA PHE A 101 15.15 -3.88 -3.35
C PHE A 101 16.37 -4.41 -4.09
N LEU A 102 16.17 -5.39 -4.99
CA LEU A 102 17.24 -5.90 -5.84
C LEU A 102 17.79 -4.82 -6.76
N TYR A 103 16.92 -4.07 -7.44
CA TYR A 103 17.32 -3.01 -8.37
C TYR A 103 18.13 -1.91 -7.68
N ILE A 104 17.64 -1.42 -6.54
CA ILE A 104 18.32 -0.38 -5.75
C ILE A 104 19.66 -0.89 -5.26
N SER A 105 19.77 -2.16 -4.87
CA SER A 105 21.04 -2.76 -4.47
C SER A 105 22.11 -2.76 -5.57
N TYR A 106 21.74 -2.74 -6.85
CA TYR A 106 22.68 -2.66 -7.98
C TYR A 106 22.82 -1.26 -8.56
N LEU A 107 22.08 -0.29 -8.04
CA LEU A 107 22.04 1.08 -8.56
C LEU A 107 23.36 1.79 -8.24
N LYS A 108 24.09 2.21 -9.28
CA LYS A 108 25.33 3.00 -9.14
C LYS A 108 25.16 4.46 -9.54
N ASN A 109 24.29 4.73 -10.50
CA ASN A 109 24.02 6.08 -10.97
C ASN A 109 22.63 6.49 -10.45
N PRO A 110 22.54 7.57 -9.65
CA PRO A 110 21.33 7.91 -8.91
C PRO A 110 20.17 8.34 -9.83
N TRP A 111 20.43 8.82 -11.05
CA TRP A 111 19.38 9.22 -11.99
C TRP A 111 18.52 8.06 -12.52
N TRP A 112 19.03 6.83 -12.43
CA TRP A 112 18.29 5.64 -12.85
C TRP A 112 17.17 5.24 -11.89
N VAL A 113 17.00 5.95 -10.77
CA VAL A 113 15.86 5.77 -9.88
C VAL A 113 14.54 6.24 -10.49
N LEU A 114 14.56 7.17 -11.46
CA LEU A 114 13.34 7.85 -11.94
C LEU A 114 12.30 6.91 -12.62
N PRO A 115 12.67 6.00 -13.54
CA PRO A 115 11.72 5.05 -14.10
C PRO A 115 11.16 4.11 -13.03
N PHE A 116 11.99 3.80 -12.03
CA PHE A 116 11.61 2.96 -10.92
C PHE A 116 10.56 3.66 -10.04
N GLU A 117 10.74 4.96 -9.74
CA GLU A 117 9.76 5.78 -9.01
C GLU A 117 8.40 5.87 -9.70
N PHE A 118 8.39 5.92 -11.03
CA PHE A 118 7.15 5.86 -11.79
C PHE A 118 6.42 4.52 -11.59
N MET A 119 7.15 3.40 -11.67
CA MET A 119 6.57 2.07 -11.42
C MET A 119 6.13 1.93 -9.96
N GLN A 120 6.86 2.55 -9.03
CA GLN A 120 6.54 2.56 -7.61
C GLN A 120 5.19 3.22 -7.34
N GLY A 121 4.94 4.42 -7.87
CA GLY A 121 3.65 5.09 -7.65
C GLY A 121 2.48 4.26 -8.19
N ILE A 122 2.65 3.60 -9.34
CA ILE A 122 1.62 2.71 -9.90
C ILE A 122 1.34 1.51 -8.98
N THR A 123 2.39 0.81 -8.57
CA THR A 123 2.26 -0.39 -7.74
C THR A 123 1.73 -0.05 -6.36
N HIS A 124 2.17 1.05 -5.77
CA HIS A 124 1.70 1.55 -4.48
C HIS A 124 0.20 1.88 -4.53
N ALA A 125 -0.24 2.68 -5.51
CA ALA A 125 -1.65 3.02 -5.69
C ALA A 125 -2.53 1.78 -5.85
N ALA A 126 -2.08 0.83 -6.69
CA ALA A 126 -2.82 -0.40 -6.96
C ALA A 126 -2.97 -1.27 -5.70
N VAL A 127 -1.89 -1.46 -4.95
CA VAL A 127 -1.92 -2.24 -3.70
C VAL A 127 -2.76 -1.55 -2.64
N TRP A 128 -2.58 -0.25 -2.44
CA TRP A 128 -3.37 0.51 -1.47
C TRP A 128 -4.87 0.43 -1.77
N ALA A 129 -5.24 0.69 -3.03
CA ALA A 129 -6.63 0.57 -3.49
C ALA A 129 -7.18 -0.86 -3.33
N ALA A 130 -6.37 -1.89 -3.62
CA ALA A 130 -6.75 -3.28 -3.41
C ALA A 130 -6.97 -3.59 -1.92
N CYS A 131 -6.13 -3.10 -1.02
CA CYS A 131 -6.30 -3.26 0.42
C CYS A 131 -7.59 -2.59 0.91
N CYS A 132 -7.79 -1.31 0.59
CA CYS A 132 -8.99 -0.57 1.00
C CYS A 132 -10.27 -1.22 0.43
N SER A 133 -10.24 -1.66 -0.83
CA SER A 133 -11.37 -2.32 -1.48
C SER A 133 -11.67 -3.69 -0.87
N TYR A 134 -10.64 -4.48 -0.55
CA TYR A 134 -10.79 -5.79 0.07
C TYR A 134 -11.42 -5.69 1.48
N ILE A 135 -10.92 -4.76 2.30
CA ILE A 135 -11.46 -4.51 3.64
C ILE A 135 -12.92 -4.03 3.55
N ALA A 136 -13.20 -3.08 2.65
CA ALA A 136 -14.55 -2.54 2.47
C ALA A 136 -15.56 -3.60 1.98
N HIS A 137 -15.11 -4.56 1.18
CA HIS A 137 -15.96 -5.66 0.68
C HIS A 137 -16.31 -6.68 1.77
N ASN A 138 -15.37 -6.97 2.67
CA ASN A 138 -15.58 -7.94 3.76
C ASN A 138 -16.21 -7.34 5.03
N THR A 139 -16.41 -6.02 5.06
CA THR A 139 -16.89 -5.29 6.23
C THR A 139 -18.29 -4.69 6.01
N PRO A 140 -19.21 -4.81 6.99
CA PRO A 140 -20.51 -4.13 6.95
C PRO A 140 -20.37 -2.62 6.77
N GLN A 141 -21.30 -1.99 6.03
CA GLN A 141 -21.18 -0.59 5.63
C GLN A 141 -20.92 0.39 6.79
N HIS A 142 -21.53 0.16 7.95
CA HIS A 142 -21.37 1.00 9.15
C HIS A 142 -20.00 0.85 9.83
N LEU A 143 -19.23 -0.21 9.56
CA LEU A 143 -17.91 -0.47 10.15
C LEU A 143 -16.74 -0.25 9.17
N ARG A 144 -17.01 0.09 7.90
CA ARG A 144 -15.96 0.16 6.86
C ARG A 144 -14.85 1.15 7.21
N ALA A 145 -15.21 2.34 7.70
CA ALA A 145 -14.24 3.36 8.09
C ALA A 145 -13.35 2.87 9.24
N SER A 146 -13.97 2.30 10.29
CA SER A 146 -13.26 1.74 11.45
C SER A 146 -12.36 0.57 11.05
N ALA A 147 -12.81 -0.31 10.14
CA ALA A 147 -12.02 -1.45 9.68
C ALA A 147 -10.86 -1.06 8.76
N GLN A 148 -10.96 0.03 8.00
CA GLN A 148 -9.83 0.53 7.20
C GLN A 148 -8.76 1.22 8.07
N GLY A 149 -9.12 1.65 9.28
CA GLY A 149 -8.17 2.24 10.24
C GLY A 149 -7.40 1.21 11.09
N VAL A 150 -7.78 -0.06 11.03
CA VAL A 150 -7.09 -1.19 11.68
C VAL A 150 -6.04 -1.76 10.75
#